data_AF-A0A2V5RBY7-F1
#
_entry.id   AF-A0A2V5RBY7-F1
#
_cell.length_a   1.000
_cell.length_b   1.000
_cell.length_c   1.000
_cell.angle_alpha   90.00
_cell.angle_beta   90.00
_cell.angle_gamma   90.00
#
_symmetry.space_group_name_H-M   'P 1'
#
loop_
_entity.id
_entity.type
_entity.pdbx_description
1 polymer ?
#
loop_
_entity_poly.entity_id
_entity_poly.type
_entity_poly.pdbx_seq_one_letter_code
_entity_poly.pdbx_strand_id
1 'polypeptide(L)'
;MTRDDFDYAIENTHVIVAPERQIATFGSTSFNFYLISEMMDRVDQVRIRNGKIHAERPQILTPEHYCRLFLEGFGEKAERYIERLREHARNIAVLR
;
A
#
# COMPACT_ATOMS: atom_id res chain seq x y z
N MET A 1 4.20 6.35 18.09
CA MET A 1 2.80 5.98 17.84
C MET A 1 2.56 4.61 18.44
N THR A 2 1.70 4.54 19.43
CA THR A 2 1.21 3.31 20.04
C THR A 2 -0.08 2.86 19.34
N ARG A 3 -0.61 1.69 19.71
CA ARG A 3 -1.91 1.23 19.24
C ARG A 3 -3.04 2.20 19.63
N ASP A 4 -2.98 2.70 20.86
CA ASP A 4 -3.97 3.64 21.40
C ASP A 4 -4.03 4.94 20.57
N ASP A 5 -2.89 5.41 20.04
CA ASP A 5 -2.85 6.58 19.15
C ASP A 5 -3.67 6.35 17.86
N PHE A 6 -3.66 5.12 17.32
CA PHE A 6 -4.44 4.77 16.13
C PHE A 6 -5.92 4.63 16.44
N ASP A 7 -6.24 3.93 17.52
CA ASP A 7 -7.63 3.71 17.94
C ASP A 7 -8.31 5.06 18.22
N TYR A 8 -7.63 5.96 18.95
CA TYR A 8 -8.08 7.34 19.17
C TYR A 8 -8.32 8.10 17.85
N ALA A 9 -7.38 8.03 16.90
CA ALA A 9 -7.51 8.72 15.63
C ALA A 9 -8.71 8.22 14.80
N ILE A 10 -8.95 6.90 14.81
CA ILE A 10 -10.10 6.29 14.13
C ILE A 10 -11.41 6.73 14.77
N GLU A 11 -11.51 6.67 16.10
CA GLU A 11 -12.73 7.01 16.84
C GLU A 11 -13.11 8.50 16.73
N ASN A 12 -12.11 9.39 16.63
CA ASN A 12 -12.33 10.83 16.57
C ASN A 12 -12.42 11.39 15.13
N THR A 13 -12.17 10.57 14.11
CA THR A 13 -12.26 11.00 12.71
C THR A 13 -13.64 10.73 12.14
N HIS A 14 -14.24 11.75 11.53
CA HIS A 14 -15.57 11.67 10.92
C HIS A 14 -15.50 11.97 9.43
N VAL A 15 -16.30 11.24 8.63
CA VAL A 15 -16.39 11.45 7.19
C VAL A 15 -17.43 12.52 6.89
N ILE A 16 -16.98 13.70 6.45
CA ILE A 16 -17.86 14.81 6.05
C ILE A 16 -18.40 14.59 4.64
N VAL A 17 -17.52 14.16 3.71
CA VAL A 17 -17.86 13.88 2.31
C VAL A 17 -17.35 12.50 1.96
N ALA A 18 -18.28 11.60 1.66
CA ALA A 18 -17.96 10.27 1.18
C ALA A 18 -17.56 10.32 -0.31
N PRO A 19 -16.69 9.41 -0.78
CA PRO A 19 -16.37 9.32 -2.20
C PRO A 19 -17.61 8.95 -3.02
N GLU A 20 -17.76 9.55 -4.21
CA GLU A 20 -18.88 9.26 -5.13
C GLU A 20 -18.89 7.80 -5.63
N ARG A 21 -17.73 7.13 -5.60
CA ARG A 21 -17.55 5.75 -6.03
C ARG A 21 -16.96 4.92 -4.89
N GLN A 22 -17.40 3.67 -4.80
CA GLN A 22 -16.79 2.72 -3.88
C GLN A 22 -15.32 2.52 -4.22
N ILE A 23 -14.48 2.56 -3.19
CA ILE A 23 -13.06 2.24 -3.31
C ILE A 23 -12.96 0.74 -3.51
N ALA A 24 -12.42 0.31 -4.65
CA ALA A 24 -12.28 -1.10 -4.94
C ALA A 24 -11.21 -1.70 -4.02
N THR A 25 -11.57 -2.69 -3.20
CA THR A 25 -10.65 -3.41 -2.31
C THR A 25 -9.69 -4.34 -3.05
N PHE A 26 -10.06 -4.78 -4.26
CA PHE A 26 -9.26 -5.70 -5.09
C PHE A 26 -9.02 -5.19 -6.51
N GLY A 27 -9.30 -3.91 -6.76
CA GLY A 27 -9.08 -3.24 -8.05
C GLY A 27 -8.16 -2.04 -7.89
N SER A 28 -7.69 -1.49 -9.00
CA SER A 28 -6.96 -0.22 -8.95
C SER A 28 -7.95 0.92 -8.71
N THR A 29 -7.75 1.66 -7.62
CA THR A 29 -8.52 2.88 -7.31
C THR A 29 -7.55 3.98 -6.98
N SER A 30 -7.77 5.16 -7.55
CA SER A 30 -7.08 6.36 -7.12
C SER A 30 -8.07 7.48 -6.84
N PHE A 31 -7.91 8.13 -5.70
CA PHE A 31 -8.76 9.22 -5.27
C PHE A 31 -7.96 10.28 -4.52
N ASN A 32 -8.44 11.51 -4.59
CA ASN A 32 -7.91 12.60 -3.78
C ASN A 32 -8.61 12.60 -2.42
N PHE A 33 -7.85 12.84 -1.36
CA PHE A 33 -8.40 12.99 -0.02
C PHE A 33 -8.09 14.38 0.53
N TYR A 34 -8.94 14.81 1.45
CA TYR A 34 -8.77 16.01 2.25
C TYR A 34 -9.01 15.63 3.71
N LEU A 35 -8.08 15.98 4.59
CA LEU A 35 -8.18 15.83 6.03
C LEU A 35 -8.12 17.21 6.66
N ILE A 36 -9.14 17.53 7.46
CA ILE A 36 -9.24 18.78 8.20
C ILE A 36 -9.05 18.43 9.66
N SER A 37 -8.08 19.07 10.32
CA SER A 37 -7.81 18.88 11.75
C SER A 37 -7.55 20.22 12.42
N GLU A 38 -8.08 20.43 13.61
CA GLU A 38 -7.75 21.59 14.44
C GLU A 38 -6.28 21.58 14.89
N MET A 39 -5.72 22.77 15.10
CA MET A 39 -4.38 22.92 15.66
C MET A 39 -4.44 22.86 17.19
N MET A 40 -3.73 21.91 17.79
CA MET A 40 -3.71 21.75 19.26
C MET A 40 -3.10 22.98 19.96
N ASP A 41 -2.21 23.67 19.27
CA ASP A 41 -1.41 24.79 19.77
C ASP A 41 -2.02 26.17 19.47
N ARG A 42 -3.11 26.25 18.70
CA ARG A 42 -3.77 27.52 18.33
C ARG A 42 -5.28 27.37 18.16
N VAL A 43 -6.03 28.18 18.90
CA VAL A 43 -7.48 28.33 18.73
C VAL A 43 -7.81 29.01 17.40
N ASP A 44 -8.98 28.69 16.84
CA ASP A 44 -9.49 29.22 15.57
C ASP A 44 -8.60 28.97 14.34
N GLN A 45 -7.72 27.97 14.39
CA GLN A 45 -6.90 27.56 13.25
C GLN A 45 -7.12 26.09 12.91
N VAL A 46 -7.35 25.85 11.62
CA VAL A 46 -7.47 24.50 11.06
C VAL A 46 -6.31 24.22 10.12
N ARG A 47 -5.85 22.97 10.13
CA ARG A 47 -4.87 22.45 9.19
C ARG A 47 -5.57 21.54 8.19
N ILE A 48 -5.40 21.86 6.91
CA ILE A 48 -5.89 21.04 5.81
C ILE A 48 -4.70 20.25 5.25
N ARG A 49 -4.81 18.92 5.23
CA ARG A 49 -3.88 18.03 4.54
C ARG A 49 -4.58 17.42 3.34
N ASN A 50 -3.92 17.40 2.19
CA ASN A 50 -4.45 16.80 0.98
C ASN A 50 -3.42 15.83 0.38
N GLY A 51 -3.91 14.96 -0.49
CA GLY A 51 -3.06 14.04 -1.21
C GLY A 51 -3.86 13.13 -2.11
N LYS A 52 -3.14 12.28 -2.84
CA LYS A 52 -3.73 11.29 -3.74
C LYS A 52 -3.37 9.91 -3.24
N ILE A 53 -4.38 9.11 -2.94
CA ILE A 53 -4.20 7.71 -2.57
C ILE A 53 -4.29 6.88 -3.85
N HIS A 54 -3.38 5.94 -3.98
CA HIS A 54 -3.35 4.93 -5.03
C HIS A 54 -3.42 3.56 -4.36
N ALA A 55 -4.56 2.88 -4.50
CA ALA A 55 -4.71 1.49 -4.15
C ALA A 55 -4.57 0.68 -5.44
N GLU A 56 -3.56 -0.18 -5.53
CA GLU A 56 -3.36 -1.08 -6.66
C GLU A 56 -3.95 -2.46 -6.35
N ARG A 57 -4.28 -3.21 -7.41
CA ARG A 57 -4.75 -4.59 -7.25
C ARG A 57 -3.62 -5.45 -6.66
N PRO A 58 -3.83 -6.18 -5.56
CA PRO A 58 -2.82 -7.11 -5.05
C PRO A 58 -2.55 -8.18 -6.11
N GLN A 59 -1.27 -8.37 -6.45
CA GLN A 59 -0.83 -9.38 -7.40
C GLN A 59 -0.14 -10.53 -6.67
N ILE A 60 -0.60 -11.76 -6.90
CA ILE A 60 0.11 -12.96 -6.44
C ILE A 60 1.22 -13.22 -7.45
N LEU A 61 2.46 -12.97 -7.05
CA LEU A 61 3.63 -13.33 -7.85
C LEU A 61 3.97 -14.79 -7.59
N THR A 62 3.82 -15.63 -8.61
CA THR A 62 4.39 -16.98 -8.54
C THR A 62 5.91 -16.90 -8.72
N PRO A 63 6.66 -17.86 -8.16
CA PRO A 63 8.09 -17.94 -8.40
C PRO A 63 8.46 -17.92 -9.89
N GLU A 64 7.69 -18.57 -10.77
CA GLU A 64 7.97 -18.54 -12.22
C GLU A 64 7.85 -17.14 -12.81
N HIS A 65 6.86 -16.36 -12.37
CA HIS A 65 6.64 -14.99 -12.82
C HIS A 65 7.72 -14.03 -12.28
N TYR A 66 8.10 -14.21 -11.01
CA TYR A 66 9.20 -13.47 -10.38
C TYR A 66 10.53 -13.71 -11.10
N CYS A 67 10.83 -14.97 -11.45
CA CYS A 67 12.06 -15.31 -12.15
C CYS A 67 12.18 -14.63 -13.51
N ARG A 68 11.09 -14.48 -14.27
CA ARG A 68 11.13 -13.83 -15.60
C ARG A 68 11.37 -12.32 -15.51
N LEU A 69 10.75 -11.65 -14.55
CA LEU A 69 10.86 -10.20 -14.36
C LEU A 69 12.26 -9.74 -13.90
N PHE A 70 12.98 -10.57 -13.13
CA PHE A 70 14.29 -10.21 -12.55
C PHE A 70 15.50 -10.57 -13.43
N LEU A 71 15.31 -11.28 -14.55
CA LEU A 71 16.41 -11.67 -15.44
C LEU A 71 16.82 -10.56 -16.43
N GLU A 72 15.94 -9.58 -16.68
CA GLU A 72 16.30 -8.42 -17.49
C GLU A 72 17.18 -7.46 -16.67
N GLY A 73 18.50 -7.55 -16.86
CA GLY A 73 19.48 -6.57 -16.35
C GLY A 73 20.31 -7.01 -15.15
N PHE A 74 20.05 -8.18 -14.56
CA PHE A 74 20.87 -8.74 -13.49
C PHE A 74 21.66 -9.95 -14.04
N GLY A 75 22.98 -9.80 -14.20
CA GLY A 75 23.84 -10.83 -14.80
C GLY A 75 23.91 -12.16 -14.02
N GLU A 76 24.82 -13.06 -14.41
CA GLU A 76 24.92 -14.50 -14.00
C GLU A 76 24.74 -14.84 -12.50
N LYS A 77 24.97 -13.90 -11.58
CA LYS A 77 24.72 -14.13 -10.14
C LYS A 77 23.22 -14.22 -9.82
N ALA A 78 22.38 -13.46 -10.52
CA ALA A 78 20.93 -13.50 -10.33
C ALA A 78 20.34 -14.79 -10.93
N GLU A 79 20.86 -15.27 -12.06
CA GLU A 79 20.49 -16.56 -12.65
C GLU A 79 20.71 -17.71 -11.65
N ARG A 80 21.91 -17.82 -11.06
CA ARG A 80 22.21 -18.86 -10.05
C ARG A 80 21.36 -18.76 -8.78
N TYR A 81 20.99 -17.56 -8.37
CA TYR A 81 20.10 -17.38 -7.21
C TYR A 81 18.68 -17.85 -7.53
N ILE A 82 18.18 -17.50 -8.72
CA ILE A 82 16.87 -17.90 -9.22
C ILE A 82 16.78 -19.42 -9.44
N GLU A 83 17.84 -20.06 -9.93
CA GLU A 83 17.90 -21.50 -10.14
C GLU A 83 17.74 -22.27 -8.81
N ARG A 84 18.45 -21.83 -7.77
CA ARG A 84 18.28 -22.36 -6.41
C ARG A 84 16.89 -22.07 -5.83
N LEU A 85 16.29 -20.94 -6.18
CA LEU A 85 14.93 -20.57 -5.78
C LEU A 85 13.91 -21.50 -6.45
N ARG A 86 14.06 -21.81 -7.75
CA ARG A 86 13.19 -22.75 -8.48
C ARG A 86 13.19 -24.16 -7.88
N GLU A 87 14.33 -24.64 -7.41
CA GLU A 87 14.43 -25.94 -6.72
C GLU A 87 13.60 -26.01 -5.43
N HIS A 88 13.42 -24.86 -4.76
CA HIS A 88 12.70 -24.75 -3.48
C HIS A 88 11.33 -24.06 -3.59
N ALA A 89 10.94 -23.64 -4.79
CA ALA A 89 9.84 -22.70 -5.05
C ALA A 89 8.43 -23.25 -4.85
N ARG A 90 8.23 -24.57 -4.84
CA ARG A 90 6.88 -25.16 -4.78
C ARG A 90 6.05 -24.76 -3.55
N ASN A 91 6.69 -24.18 -2.53
CA ASN A 91 6.05 -23.77 -1.27
C ASN A 91 6.21 -22.28 -0.90
N ILE A 92 6.67 -21.42 -1.83
CA ILE A 92 6.96 -20.00 -1.51
C ILE A 92 6.02 -19.08 -2.30
N ALA A 93 5.16 -18.36 -1.57
CA ALA A 93 4.38 -17.23 -2.09
C ALA A 93 4.85 -15.94 -1.41
N VAL A 94 5.18 -14.92 -2.19
CA VAL A 94 5.61 -13.60 -1.68
C VAL A 94 4.47 -12.61 -1.89
N LEU A 95 4.04 -11.97 -0.79
CA LEU A 95 3.03 -10.91 -0.82
C LEU A 95 3.72 -9.55 -1.02
N ARG A 96 3.15 -8.70 -1.88
CA ARG A 96 3.58 -7.33 -2.12
C ARG A 96 2.42 -6.37 -1.91
#